data_AF-A0A7W5FRJ4-F1
#
_entry.id   AF-A0A7W5FRJ4-F1
#
_cell.length_a   1.000
_cell.length_b   1.000
_cell.length_c   1.000
_cell.angle_alpha   90.00
_cell.angle_beta   90.00
_cell.angle_gamma   90.00
#
_symmetry.space_group_name_H-M   'P 1'
#
loop_
_entity.id
_entity.type
_entity.pdbx_description
1 polymer ?
#
loop_
_entity_poly.entity_id
_entity_poly.type
_entity_poly.pdbx_seq_one_letter_code
_entity_poly.pdbx_strand_id
1 'polypeptide(L)' 'MTHYWRDDRFPHMRTVTKVGCSDLARLAAWCTENGLNPGYIHRRDEYPHFDLLGSKQKEILRREGLTSHLERFRIE' A
#
# COMPACT_ATOMS: atom_id res chain seq x y z
N MET A 1 -0.75 -4.93 5.14
CA MET A 1 -0.77 -6.34 4.68
C MET A 1 -0.43 -6.41 3.21
N THR A 2 0.53 -7.25 2.81
CA THR A 2 0.86 -7.47 1.39
C THR A 2 0.25 -8.78 0.92
N HIS A 3 -0.32 -8.80 -0.29
CA HIS A 3 -0.85 -10.01 -0.91
C HIS A 3 -0.79 -9.95 -2.44
N TYR A 4 -0.99 -11.10 -3.09
CA TYR A 4 -1.15 -11.15 -4.54
C TYR A 4 -2.45 -10.46 -4.95
N TRP A 5 -2.35 -9.68 -6.03
CA TRP A 5 -3.44 -8.92 -6.60
C TRP A 5 -3.26 -8.89 -8.11
N ARG A 6 -4.35 -9.13 -8.84
CA ARG A 6 -4.36 -9.15 -10.31
C ARG A 6 -5.48 -8.25 -10.77
N ASP A 7 -5.13 -7.27 -11.59
CA ASP A 7 -6.04 -6.33 -12.20
C ASP A 7 -5.53 -6.02 -13.61
N ASP A 8 -6.40 -6.13 -14.60
CA ASP A 8 -6.01 -6.00 -16.01
C ASP A 8 -5.50 -4.60 -16.35
N ARG A 9 -5.80 -3.59 -15.52
CA ARG A 9 -5.25 -2.23 -15.65
C ARG A 9 -3.76 -2.16 -15.29
N PHE A 10 -3.25 -3.12 -14.53
CA PHE A 10 -1.87 -3.15 -14.05
C PHE A 10 -1.21 -4.52 -14.30
N PRO A 11 -1.01 -4.92 -15.57
CA PRO A 11 -0.56 -6.27 -15.93
C PRO A 11 0.83 -6.64 -15.38
N HIS A 12 1.64 -5.63 -15.05
CA HIS A 12 2.99 -5.81 -14.48
C HIS A 12 3.01 -5.82 -12.96
N MET A 13 1.90 -5.48 -12.30
CA MET A 13 1.79 -5.44 -10.83
C MET A 13 1.03 -6.67 -10.37
N ARG A 14 1.72 -7.56 -9.66
CA ARG A 14 1.15 -8.83 -9.19
C ARG A 14 0.77 -8.81 -7.71
N THR A 15 1.10 -7.73 -7.01
CA THR A 15 0.91 -7.63 -5.56
C THR A 15 0.46 -6.22 -5.22
N VAL A 16 -0.16 -6.12 -4.05
CA VAL A 16 -0.56 -4.85 -3.45
C VAL A 16 -0.26 -4.90 -1.97
N THR A 17 0.22 -3.79 -1.41
CA THR A 17 0.37 -3.62 0.03
C THR A 17 -0.71 -2.68 0.53
N LYS A 18 -1.63 -3.19 1.36
CA LYS A 18 -2.69 -2.41 2.00
C LYS A 18 -2.16 -1.81 3.30
N VAL A 19 -2.18 -0.48 3.41
CA VAL A 19 -1.87 0.25 4.64
C VAL A 19 -3.19 0.66 5.29
N GLY A 20 -3.57 -0.01 6.38
CA GLY A 20 -4.84 0.20 7.06
C GLY A 20 -4.69 0.97 8.35
N CYS A 21 -5.65 1.85 8.64
CA CYS A 21 -5.77 2.54 9.92
C CYS A 21 -7.24 2.88 10.18
N SER A 22 -7.73 2.60 11.38
CA SER A 22 -9.11 2.96 11.79
C SER A 22 -9.30 4.47 11.95
N ASP A 23 -8.21 5.21 12.22
CA ASP A 23 -8.19 6.67 12.23
C ASP A 23 -7.93 7.19 10.82
N LEU A 24 -8.99 7.69 10.17
CA LEU A 24 -8.93 8.22 8.82
C LEU A 24 -8.06 9.48 8.71
N ALA A 25 -8.06 10.34 9.73
CA ALA A 25 -7.26 11.56 9.72
C ALA A 25 -5.77 11.21 9.79
N ARG A 26 -5.42 10.24 10.65
CA ARG A 26 -4.06 9.72 10.73
C ARG A 26 -3.62 9.05 9.43
N LEU A 27 -4.50 8.26 8.80
CA LEU A 27 -4.21 7.64 7.50
C LEU A 27 -3.96 8.69 6.41
N ALA A 28 -4.79 9.74 6.38
CA ALA A 28 -4.66 10.82 5.40
C ALA A 28 -3.38 11.65 5.57
N ALA A 29 -3.01 11.94 6.81
CA ALA A 29 -1.73 12.58 7.14
C ALA A 29 -0.55 11.70 6.69
N TRP A 30 -0.57 10.42 7.03
CA TRP A 30 0.44 9.45 6.61
C TRP A 30 0.55 9.36 5.08
N CYS A 31 -0.58 9.36 4.35
CA CYS A 31 -0.58 9.41 2.88
C CYS A 31 0.17 10.66 2.38
N THR A 32 -0.15 11.84 2.94
CA THR A 32 0.45 13.11 2.53
C THR A 32 1.95 13.15 2.78
N GLU A 33 2.40 12.70 3.94
CA GLU A 33 3.82 12.56 4.31
C GLU A 33 4.59 11.62 3.37
N ASN A 34 3.88 10.68 2.74
CA ASN A 34 4.41 9.72 1.79
C ASN A 34 4.31 10.17 0.31
N GLY A 35 3.81 11.38 0.05
CA GLY A 35 3.55 11.88 -1.30
C GLY A 35 2.43 11.13 -2.00
N LEU A 36 1.49 10.56 -1.25
CA LEU A 36 0.31 9.84 -1.73
C LEU A 36 -0.92 10.74 -1.61
N ASN A 37 -1.81 10.72 -2.61
CA ASN A 37 -3.05 11.48 -2.56
C ASN A 37 -4.09 10.78 -1.66
N PRO A 38 -4.45 11.33 -0.49
CA PRO A 38 -5.41 10.71 0.43
C PRO A 38 -6.82 10.54 -0.16
N GLY A 39 -7.14 11.18 -1.30
CA GLY A 39 -8.37 10.93 -2.06
C GLY A 39 -8.52 9.48 -2.56
N TYR A 40 -7.43 8.70 -2.60
CA TYR A 40 -7.47 7.27 -2.94
C TYR A 40 -7.60 6.35 -1.73
N ILE A 41 -7.84 6.87 -0.52
CA ILE A 41 -8.15 6.02 0.63
C ILE A 41 -9.46 5.26 0.38
N HIS A 42 -9.40 3.94 0.42
CA HIS A 42 -10.54 3.06 0.37
C HIS A 42 -11.25 3.06 1.72
N ARG A 43 -12.40 3.75 1.80
CA ARG A 43 -13.21 3.88 3.02
C ARG A 43 -14.18 2.70 3.20
N ARG A 44 -13.67 1.48 3.33
CA ARG A 44 -14.50 0.37 3.81
C ARG A 44 -14.76 0.56 5.31
N ASP A 45 -16.02 0.45 5.74
CA ASP A 45 -16.52 0.92 7.04
C ASP A 45 -15.57 0.67 8.22
N GLU A 46 -15.17 -0.58 8.45
CA GLU A 46 -14.35 -0.94 9.60
C GLU A 46 -12.83 -0.85 9.35
N TYR A 47 -12.40 -0.84 8.08
CA TYR A 47 -10.98 -0.93 7.71
C TYR A 47 -10.62 0.02 6.56
N PRO A 48 -10.58 1.34 6.83
CA PRO A 48 -10.01 2.29 5.88
C PRO A 48 -8.57 1.90 5.56
N HIS A 49 -8.22 1.91 4.27
CA HIS A 49 -6.87 1.57 3.84
C HIS A 49 -6.46 2.27 2.55
N PHE A 50 -5.15 2.34 2.34
CA PHE A 50 -4.52 2.78 1.11
C PHE A 50 -3.81 1.61 0.42
N ASP A 51 -4.02 1.44 -0.88
CA ASP A 51 -3.37 0.40 -1.67
C ASP A 51 -2.07 0.93 -2.29
N LEU A 52 -0.93 0.35 -1.89
CA LEU A 52 0.38 0.63 -2.47
C LEU A 52 0.69 -0.38 -3.56
N LEU A 53 1.10 0.14 -4.71
CA LEU A 53 1.43 -0.63 -5.91
C LEU A 53 2.78 -0.18 -6.48
N GLY A 54 3.45 -1.08 -7.20
CA GLY A 54 4.63 -0.75 -8.02
C GLY A 54 5.78 -0.13 -7.22
N SER A 55 6.35 0.97 -7.74
CA SER A 55 7.51 1.63 -7.15
C SER A 55 7.25 2.15 -5.73
N LYS A 56 6.07 2.73 -5.47
CA LYS A 56 5.72 3.23 -4.14
C LYS A 56 5.54 2.13 -3.11
N GLN A 57 5.03 0.96 -3.53
CA GLN A 57 4.99 -0.22 -2.68
C GLN A 57 6.39 -0.61 -2.22
N LYS A 58 7.33 -0.71 -3.15
CA LYS A 58 8.73 -1.08 -2.88
C LYS A 58 9.44 -0.06 -1.99
N GLU A 59 9.31 1.22 -2.32
CA GLU A 59 9.91 2.33 -1.56
C GLU A 59 9.48 2.32 -0.09
N ILE A 60 8.16 2.23 0.15
CA ILE A 60 7.61 2.28 1.50
C ILE A 60 7.97 1.01 2.27
N LEU A 61 7.85 -0.17 1.67
CA LEU A 61 8.25 -1.42 2.35
C LEU A 61 9.72 -1.40 2.79
N ARG A 62 10.64 -0.85 1.97
CA ARG A 62 12.05 -0.68 2.37
C ARG A 62 12.21 0.28 3.53
N ARG A 63 11.56 1.45 3.46
CA ARG A 63 11.68 2.48 4.50
C ARG A 63 11.15 2.00 5.84
N GLU A 64 10.06 1.24 5.83
CA GLU A 64 9.46 0.64 7.03
C GLU A 64 10.21 -0.63 7.52
N GLY A 65 11.32 -1.03 6.88
CA GLY A 65 12.11 -2.20 7.28
C GLY A 65 11.43 -3.55 7.02
N LEU A 66 10.42 -3.59 6.14
CA LEU A 66 9.62 -4.78 5.83
C LEU A 66 10.27 -5.64 4.72
N THR A 67 11.58 -5.90 4.84
CA THR A 67 12.36 -6.62 3.83
C THR A 67 11.83 -8.03 3.56
N SER A 68 11.34 -8.71 4.60
CA SER A 68 10.73 -10.05 4.45
C SER A 68 9.50 -10.05 3.53
N HIS A 69 8.78 -8.92 3.42
CA HIS A 69 7.67 -8.77 2.47
C HIS A 69 8.20 -8.62 1.04
N LEU A 70 9.29 -7.86 0.85
CA LEU A 70 9.90 -7.68 -0.47
C LEU A 70 10.33 -9.03 -1.05
N GLU A 71 10.99 -9.86 -0.23
CA GLU A 71 11.44 -11.20 -0.58
C GLU A 71 10.29 -12.18 -0.79
N ARG A 72 9.39 -12.30 0.20
CA ARG A 72 8.26 -13.24 0.17
C ARG A 72 7.37 -13.04 -1.05
N PHE A 73 7.13 -11.79 -1.43
CA PHE A 73 6.21 -11.43 -2.51
C PHE A 73 6.92 -11.16 -3.85
N ARG A 74 8.25 -11.32 -3.92
CA ARG A 74 9.06 -11.10 -5.13
C ARG A 74 8.82 -9.71 -5.75
N ILE A 75 8.81 -8.71 -4.88
CA ILE A 75 8.74 -7.28 -5.27
C ILE A 75 10.14 -6.79 -5.71
N GLU A 76 11.17 -7.52 -5.28
CA GLU A 76 12.58 -7.41 -5.64
C GLU A 76 13.11 -8.73 -6.18
#